data_AF-A0A2T4AZA1-F1
#
_entry.id   AF-A0A2T4AZA1-F1
#
_cell.length_a   1.000
_cell.length_b   1.000
_cell.length_c   1.000
_cell.angle_alpha   90.00
_cell.angle_beta   90.00
_cell.angle_gamma   90.00
#
_symmetry.space_group_name_H-M   'P 1'
#
loop_
_entity.id
_entity.type
_entity.pdbx_description
1 polymer ?
#
loop_
_entity_poly.entity_id
_entity_poly.type
_entity_poly.pdbx_seq_one_letter_code
_entity_poly.pdbx_strand_id
1 'polypeptide(L)'
;MSSIGLLSRWKHIPPVVAVTLIVPREALRDFFPEPYLTWPVPTLVGTLKSSGIVSQRRCNVFDDVHVVFGQVTTTGDIISGDATVSIEEDELRWSGTSSLVATFLVPTTALAGQPVTDLVGLDLSMASPSTVFFTEVLGMSHRTMYETSFSNTTGVFISKLMPGTTAHKITSGGVRPLKDEVTGAENEARMILMAELCPDKRGIAALSALIQVSSESCKRNLQNKPPFEMYQNDPFSISIILGKNKFTCPFRYPVPLTSVVSNTGFSGAGRTSAYIKVVASLVDPRRSSVLNGCLSLTMISPGGLPVAVDLPHLNLDNLPVLEMNQPERLAWLTTLTSLQFLPHGQGGQTEDVRARFKGTVSAMFRACSGTLKSQTCIFSLSGRRRGDVQAMIFVSAVRLDGDTASVVLDAAILPLASQYLESGGLDDFLKKLKWLEDVTLKVDDEEMALWKKTMPSFIERCRTWNHLPGCEYTKQGATMPLSLEPGQQWFCSCGNGQMPTDFITVPLWDLAAKYAVRIAISPMYYYAPFVEAAGQWSRTRDE
;
A
#
# COMPACT_ATOMS: atom_id res chain seq x y z
N MET A 1 -24.63 -24.15 7.50
CA MET A 1 -24.84 -24.29 6.05
C MET A 1 -24.74 -25.77 5.72
N SER A 2 -25.82 -26.39 5.28
CA SER A 2 -25.82 -27.78 4.77
C SER A 2 -24.96 -27.85 3.51
N SER A 3 -24.07 -28.82 3.45
CA SER A 3 -22.98 -28.93 2.48
C SER A 3 -23.48 -29.40 1.10
N ILE A 4 -23.61 -28.47 0.16
CA ILE A 4 -23.93 -28.76 -1.24
C ILE A 4 -22.67 -28.52 -2.08
N GLY A 5 -22.28 -29.49 -2.92
CA GLY A 5 -21.14 -29.37 -3.85
C GLY A 5 -19.87 -30.14 -3.47
N LEU A 6 -18.72 -29.69 -3.99
CA LEU A 6 -17.38 -30.32 -3.86
C LEU A 6 -16.91 -30.55 -2.41
N LEU A 7 -17.50 -29.83 -1.45
CA LEU A 7 -17.16 -29.88 -0.02
C LEU A 7 -18.19 -30.68 0.80
N SER A 8 -19.09 -31.41 0.16
CA SER A 8 -20.19 -32.15 0.80
C SER A 8 -19.75 -33.17 1.86
N ARG A 9 -18.50 -33.66 1.77
CA ARG A 9 -17.95 -34.67 2.67
C ARG A 9 -17.16 -34.10 3.85
N TRP A 10 -17.00 -32.78 3.93
CA TRP A 10 -16.21 -32.13 4.96
C TRP A 10 -17.06 -31.85 6.20
N LYS A 11 -16.58 -32.26 7.38
CA LYS A 11 -17.26 -31.99 8.65
C LYS A 11 -17.21 -30.51 9.05
N HIS A 12 -16.06 -29.88 8.82
CA HIS A 12 -15.80 -28.48 9.16
C HIS A 12 -15.27 -27.76 7.92
N ILE A 13 -16.09 -26.86 7.38
CA ILE A 13 -15.78 -26.08 6.19
C ILE A 13 -15.31 -24.69 6.63
N PRO A 14 -14.03 -24.31 6.40
CA PRO A 14 -13.56 -22.96 6.69
C PRO A 14 -14.20 -21.93 5.73
N PRO A 15 -14.13 -20.63 6.02
CA PRO A 15 -14.63 -19.59 5.11
C PRO A 15 -13.84 -19.52 3.79
N VAL A 16 -12.58 -19.92 3.81
CA VAL A 16 -11.65 -19.90 2.67
C VAL A 16 -10.88 -21.22 2.62
N VAL A 17 -10.64 -21.74 1.41
CA VAL A 17 -9.84 -22.95 1.15
C VAL A 17 -8.78 -22.66 0.07
N ALA A 18 -7.72 -23.45 0.04
CA ALA A 18 -6.72 -23.41 -1.02
C ALA A 18 -7.08 -24.41 -2.13
N VAL A 19 -6.98 -23.96 -3.37
CA VAL A 19 -7.06 -24.80 -4.56
C VAL A 19 -5.67 -24.90 -5.16
N THR A 20 -5.14 -26.11 -5.24
CA THR A 20 -3.85 -26.43 -5.86
C THR A 20 -4.09 -27.12 -7.20
N LEU A 21 -3.56 -26.55 -8.26
CA LEU A 21 -3.67 -27.01 -9.64
C LEU A 21 -2.28 -27.41 -10.15
N ILE A 22 -2.13 -28.65 -10.61
CA ILE A 22 -0.94 -29.11 -11.32
C ILE A 22 -1.09 -28.75 -12.80
N VAL A 23 -0.20 -27.89 -13.28
CA VAL A 23 -0.11 -27.44 -14.67
C VAL A 23 1.02 -28.20 -15.36
N PRO A 24 0.71 -29.08 -16.33
CA PRO A 24 1.72 -29.81 -17.07
C PRO A 24 2.65 -28.87 -17.86
N ARG A 25 3.92 -29.24 -18.03
CA ARG A 25 4.91 -28.38 -18.70
C ARG A 25 4.57 -28.11 -20.15
N GLU A 26 3.96 -29.05 -20.83
CA GLU A 26 3.50 -28.89 -22.20
C GLU A 26 2.52 -27.72 -22.38
N ALA A 27 1.72 -27.40 -21.34
CA ALA A 27 0.79 -26.28 -21.35
C ALA A 27 1.51 -24.91 -21.26
N LEU A 28 2.78 -24.88 -20.85
CA LEU A 28 3.58 -23.67 -20.72
C LEU A 28 4.24 -23.26 -22.04
N ARG A 29 4.38 -24.19 -23.00
CA ARG A 29 5.17 -24.01 -24.22
C ARG A 29 4.75 -22.79 -25.04
N ASP A 30 3.45 -22.56 -25.13
CA ASP A 30 2.89 -21.46 -25.93
C ASP A 30 3.08 -20.09 -25.26
N PHE A 31 3.24 -20.07 -23.93
CA PHE A 31 3.37 -18.83 -23.15
C PHE A 31 4.82 -18.49 -22.79
N PHE A 32 5.71 -19.48 -22.83
CA PHE A 32 7.13 -19.36 -22.52
C PHE A 32 7.99 -20.05 -23.59
N PRO A 33 8.09 -19.48 -24.80
CA PRO A 33 8.93 -20.05 -25.85
C PRO A 33 10.42 -19.88 -25.51
N GLU A 34 11.16 -20.99 -25.46
CA GLU A 34 12.63 -20.98 -25.39
C GLU A 34 13.26 -20.60 -26.75
N PRO A 35 14.51 -20.06 -26.77
CA PRO A 35 15.45 -19.91 -25.66
C PRO A 35 15.68 -18.45 -25.20
N TYR A 36 14.90 -17.49 -25.67
CA TYR A 36 15.13 -16.07 -25.39
C TYR A 36 13.94 -15.49 -24.64
N LEU A 37 14.15 -15.09 -23.38
CA LEU A 37 13.23 -14.31 -22.55
C LEU A 37 13.01 -12.89 -23.11
N THR A 38 12.53 -12.78 -24.36
CA THR A 38 12.14 -11.51 -24.99
C THR A 38 10.64 -11.26 -24.86
N TRP A 39 9.87 -12.29 -24.56
CA TRP A 39 8.44 -12.18 -24.31
C TRP A 39 8.19 -11.63 -22.91
N PRO A 40 7.15 -10.80 -22.72
CA PRO A 40 6.75 -10.35 -21.39
C PRO A 40 6.33 -11.54 -20.54
N VAL A 41 6.61 -11.48 -19.24
CA VAL A 41 6.14 -12.51 -18.30
C VAL A 41 4.61 -12.40 -18.17
N PRO A 42 3.85 -13.49 -18.38
CA PRO A 42 2.40 -13.46 -18.27
C PRO A 42 1.97 -13.21 -16.83
N THR A 43 1.04 -12.27 -16.64
CA THR A 43 0.34 -12.12 -15.36
C THR A 43 -0.72 -13.21 -15.22
N LEU A 44 -0.53 -14.12 -14.26
CA LEU A 44 -1.38 -15.30 -14.08
C LEU A 44 -2.49 -15.04 -13.06
N VAL A 45 -3.66 -15.62 -13.32
CA VAL A 45 -4.82 -15.57 -12.42
C VAL A 45 -5.45 -16.96 -12.28
N GLY A 46 -5.88 -17.29 -11.07
CA GLY A 46 -6.64 -18.48 -10.79
C GLY A 46 -8.10 -18.26 -11.18
N THR A 47 -8.73 -19.26 -11.80
CA THR A 47 -10.11 -19.15 -12.26
C THR A 47 -10.95 -20.33 -11.84
N LEU A 48 -12.19 -20.03 -11.46
CA LEU A 48 -13.24 -20.99 -11.17
C LEU A 48 -14.39 -20.76 -12.14
N LYS A 49 -14.71 -21.76 -12.95
CA LYS A 49 -15.69 -21.64 -14.03
C LYS A 49 -16.76 -22.73 -13.92
N SER A 50 -17.97 -22.43 -14.38
CA SER A 50 -19.06 -23.40 -14.54
C SER A 50 -19.12 -23.95 -15.97
N SER A 51 -19.35 -25.24 -16.17
CA SER A 51 -19.66 -25.86 -17.46
C SER A 51 -21.09 -25.49 -17.84
N GLY A 52 -21.23 -24.41 -18.60
CA GLY A 52 -22.51 -23.94 -19.11
C GLY A 52 -22.32 -23.16 -20.40
N ILE A 53 -23.43 -22.80 -21.04
CA ILE A 53 -23.43 -21.92 -22.22
C ILE A 53 -22.63 -20.66 -21.89
N VAL A 54 -21.73 -20.24 -22.78
CA VAL A 54 -20.77 -19.13 -22.57
C VAL A 54 -21.44 -17.86 -22.02
N SER A 55 -22.68 -17.57 -22.43
CA SER A 55 -23.47 -16.40 -21.98
C SER A 55 -23.94 -16.46 -20.51
N GLN A 56 -23.91 -17.62 -19.86
CA GLN A 56 -24.29 -17.84 -18.47
C GLN A 56 -23.14 -18.43 -17.63
N ARG A 57 -21.92 -18.47 -18.18
CA ARG A 57 -20.75 -19.02 -17.51
C ARG A 57 -20.36 -18.12 -16.35
N ARG A 58 -20.55 -18.61 -15.11
CA ARG A 58 -19.97 -17.96 -13.94
C ARG A 58 -18.46 -18.14 -14.02
N CYS A 59 -17.72 -17.04 -13.88
CA CYS A 59 -16.27 -17.02 -13.84
C CYS A 59 -15.85 -16.18 -12.64
N ASN A 60 -15.27 -16.81 -11.62
CA ASN A 60 -14.62 -16.11 -10.53
C ASN A 60 -13.12 -16.10 -10.82
N VAL A 61 -12.47 -14.94 -10.66
CA VAL A 61 -11.05 -14.74 -10.93
C VAL A 61 -10.35 -14.37 -9.62
N PHE A 62 -9.16 -14.92 -9.40
CA PHE A 62 -8.36 -14.75 -8.20
C PHE A 62 -6.94 -14.37 -8.61
N ASP A 63 -6.51 -13.15 -8.23
CA ASP A 63 -5.23 -12.59 -8.67
C ASP A 63 -4.04 -13.03 -7.78
N ASP A 64 -4.31 -13.48 -6.55
CA ASP A 64 -3.27 -13.98 -5.63
C ASP A 64 -2.98 -15.46 -5.91
N VAL A 65 -2.09 -15.70 -6.88
CA VAL A 65 -1.67 -17.03 -7.29
C VAL A 65 -0.20 -17.24 -6.95
N HIS A 66 0.05 -18.26 -6.12
CA HIS A 66 1.40 -18.73 -5.85
C HIS A 66 1.78 -19.84 -6.83
N VAL A 67 2.89 -19.69 -7.54
CA VAL A 67 3.37 -20.67 -8.52
C VAL A 67 4.78 -21.15 -8.19
N VAL A 68 5.01 -22.45 -8.33
CA VAL A 68 6.32 -23.08 -8.09
C VAL A 68 6.45 -24.34 -8.94
N PHE A 69 7.65 -24.65 -9.43
CA PHE A 69 7.90 -25.96 -10.05
C PHE A 69 8.13 -27.00 -8.96
N GLY A 70 7.43 -28.12 -9.01
CA GLY A 70 7.60 -29.14 -7.98
C GLY A 70 6.59 -30.28 -8.04
N GLN A 71 6.75 -31.20 -7.11
CA GLN A 71 5.87 -32.35 -6.95
C GLN A 71 4.93 -32.16 -5.76
N VAL A 72 3.63 -32.33 -5.99
CA VAL A 72 2.62 -32.25 -4.93
C VAL A 72 2.60 -33.56 -4.16
N THR A 73 2.70 -33.46 -2.84
CA THR A 73 2.55 -34.56 -1.89
C THR A 73 1.40 -34.26 -0.93
N THR A 74 0.73 -35.29 -0.47
CA THR A 74 -0.46 -35.16 0.38
C THR A 74 -0.32 -36.09 1.58
N THR A 75 -0.70 -35.61 2.75
CA THR A 75 -0.73 -36.43 3.97
C THR A 75 -2.11 -36.31 4.62
N GLY A 76 -2.72 -37.44 4.99
CA GLY A 76 -4.10 -37.51 5.47
C GLY A 76 -5.12 -37.76 4.35
N ASP A 77 -6.40 -37.58 4.65
CA ASP A 77 -7.50 -37.85 3.71
C ASP A 77 -8.05 -36.56 3.08
N ILE A 78 -7.84 -36.41 1.78
CA ILE A 78 -8.28 -35.25 1.00
C ILE A 78 -9.81 -35.17 0.97
N ILE A 79 -10.47 -36.32 0.97
CA ILE A 79 -11.91 -36.41 0.75
C ILE A 79 -12.70 -35.91 1.96
N SER A 80 -12.22 -36.20 3.17
CA SER A 80 -12.76 -35.65 4.42
C SER A 80 -12.35 -34.18 4.68
N GLY A 81 -11.38 -33.66 3.93
CA GLY A 81 -10.84 -32.32 4.10
C GLY A 81 -9.82 -32.20 5.23
N ASP A 82 -9.32 -33.33 5.74
CA ASP A 82 -8.34 -33.39 6.83
C ASP A 82 -6.91 -33.60 6.31
N ALA A 83 -6.73 -33.71 4.98
CA ALA A 83 -5.40 -33.74 4.38
C ALA A 83 -4.69 -32.39 4.43
N THR A 84 -3.37 -32.47 4.55
CA THR A 84 -2.46 -31.38 4.26
C THR A 84 -1.80 -31.62 2.89
N VAL A 85 -1.58 -30.54 2.16
CA VAL A 85 -0.90 -30.54 0.87
C VAL A 85 0.47 -29.92 1.08
N SER A 86 1.50 -30.51 0.49
CA SER A 86 2.87 -30.02 0.47
C SER A 86 3.41 -30.06 -0.95
N ILE A 87 4.41 -29.23 -1.23
CA ILE A 87 5.09 -29.18 -2.52
C ILE A 87 6.58 -29.38 -2.26
N GLU A 88 7.15 -30.39 -2.90
CA GLU A 88 8.60 -30.57 -2.98
C GLU A 88 9.08 -29.76 -4.20
N GLU A 89 9.79 -28.65 -3.94
CA GLU A 89 10.26 -27.74 -4.99
C GLU A 89 11.34 -28.40 -5.86
N ASP A 90 11.21 -28.24 -7.17
CA ASP A 90 12.23 -28.60 -8.14
C ASP A 90 13.27 -27.48 -8.21
N GLU A 91 14.42 -27.68 -7.56
CA GLU A 91 15.50 -26.68 -7.50
C GLU A 91 16.04 -26.31 -8.89
N LEU A 92 15.90 -27.18 -9.89
CA LEU A 92 16.31 -26.92 -11.28
C LEU A 92 15.30 -26.03 -12.03
N ARG A 93 14.10 -25.82 -11.48
CA ARG A 93 13.06 -24.89 -11.98
C ARG A 93 12.77 -25.10 -13.47
N TRP A 94 13.10 -24.13 -14.32
CA TRP A 94 12.90 -24.20 -15.76
C TRP A 94 13.69 -25.34 -16.41
N SER A 95 14.90 -25.62 -15.93
CA SER A 95 15.76 -26.72 -16.40
C SER A 95 15.39 -28.08 -15.79
N GLY A 96 14.46 -28.11 -14.84
CA GLY A 96 13.95 -29.32 -14.22
C GLY A 96 12.87 -30.03 -15.05
N THR A 97 12.27 -31.06 -14.47
CA THR A 97 11.24 -31.88 -15.12
C THR A 97 9.87 -31.79 -14.46
N SER A 98 9.79 -31.23 -13.25
CA SER A 98 8.55 -31.21 -12.46
C SER A 98 7.52 -30.25 -13.04
N SER A 99 6.23 -30.57 -12.90
CA SER A 99 5.14 -29.69 -13.34
C SER A 99 5.14 -28.33 -12.60
N LEU A 100 4.49 -27.33 -13.19
CA LEU A 100 4.22 -26.07 -12.50
C LEU A 100 3.00 -26.28 -11.60
N VAL A 101 3.11 -25.95 -10.32
CA VAL A 101 2.03 -26.04 -9.34
C VAL A 101 1.54 -24.63 -9.05
N ALA A 102 0.27 -24.36 -9.34
CA ALA A 102 -0.39 -23.09 -9.03
C ALA A 102 -1.35 -23.26 -7.85
N THR A 103 -1.26 -22.41 -6.85
CA THR A 103 -2.15 -22.42 -5.69
C THR A 103 -2.73 -21.04 -5.42
N PHE A 104 -4.03 -20.96 -5.20
CA PHE A 104 -4.72 -19.72 -4.83
C PHE A 104 -5.84 -19.99 -3.82
N LEU A 105 -6.18 -18.97 -3.04
CA LEU A 105 -7.21 -19.03 -2.01
C LEU A 105 -8.57 -18.64 -2.59
N VAL A 106 -9.60 -19.41 -2.27
CA VAL A 106 -10.97 -19.17 -2.74
C VAL A 106 -11.97 -19.21 -1.58
N PRO A 107 -12.97 -18.31 -1.56
CA PRO A 107 -14.09 -18.43 -0.64
C PRO A 107 -14.83 -19.75 -0.88
N THR A 108 -15.20 -20.46 0.19
CA THR A 108 -15.93 -21.72 0.06
C THR A 108 -17.31 -21.55 -0.59
N THR A 109 -17.88 -20.35 -0.50
CA THR A 109 -19.09 -19.95 -1.23
C THR A 109 -18.93 -19.92 -2.74
N ALA A 110 -17.71 -19.71 -3.26
CA ALA A 110 -17.43 -19.76 -4.70
C ALA A 110 -17.51 -21.20 -5.23
N LEU A 111 -17.15 -22.19 -4.40
CA LEU A 111 -17.21 -23.62 -4.74
C LEU A 111 -18.61 -24.22 -4.52
N ALA A 112 -19.39 -23.67 -3.60
CA ALA A 112 -20.72 -24.17 -3.23
C ALA A 112 -21.89 -23.41 -3.92
N GLY A 113 -21.59 -22.37 -4.70
CA GLY A 113 -22.60 -21.53 -5.36
C GLY A 113 -23.28 -22.20 -6.56
N GLN A 114 -24.44 -21.67 -6.96
CA GLN A 114 -25.05 -21.92 -8.27
C GLN A 114 -24.67 -20.81 -9.27
N PRO A 115 -24.51 -21.11 -10.58
CA PRO A 115 -24.36 -22.44 -11.18
C PRO A 115 -23.13 -23.18 -10.62
N VAL A 116 -23.17 -24.52 -10.62
CA VAL A 116 -22.14 -25.36 -10.01
C VAL A 116 -20.79 -25.07 -10.68
N THR A 117 -19.78 -24.80 -9.86
CA THR A 117 -18.39 -24.68 -10.32
C THR A 117 -17.82 -26.09 -10.45
N ASP A 118 -17.33 -26.42 -11.63
CA ASP A 118 -16.82 -27.75 -11.98
C ASP A 118 -15.47 -27.70 -12.72
N LEU A 119 -15.05 -26.50 -13.15
CA LEU A 119 -13.77 -26.25 -13.82
C LEU A 119 -12.90 -25.30 -12.99
N VAL A 120 -11.61 -25.62 -12.99
CA VAL A 120 -10.54 -24.80 -12.43
C VAL A 120 -9.50 -24.55 -13.52
N GLY A 121 -8.98 -23.33 -13.59
CA GLY A 121 -7.95 -23.01 -14.56
C GLY A 121 -6.97 -21.96 -14.08
N LEU A 122 -5.84 -21.92 -14.78
CA LEU A 122 -4.85 -20.87 -14.75
C LEU A 122 -4.98 -20.08 -16.06
N ASP A 123 -5.39 -18.82 -15.95
CA ASP A 123 -5.62 -17.93 -17.09
C ASP A 123 -4.65 -16.74 -17.03
N LEU A 124 -4.56 -15.99 -18.13
CA LEU A 124 -3.96 -14.65 -18.13
C LEU A 124 -4.92 -13.62 -17.52
N SER A 125 -4.37 -12.66 -16.76
CA SER A 125 -5.11 -11.52 -16.20
C SER A 125 -5.76 -10.69 -17.30
N MET A 126 -6.93 -10.09 -17.03
CA MET A 126 -7.73 -9.40 -18.06
C MET A 126 -7.32 -7.97 -18.39
N ALA A 127 -6.32 -7.41 -17.69
CA ALA A 127 -6.01 -5.98 -17.77
C ALA A 127 -4.51 -5.67 -17.58
N SER A 128 -3.62 -6.55 -18.03
CA SER A 128 -2.18 -6.28 -18.03
C SER A 128 -1.68 -5.95 -19.45
N PRO A 129 -0.67 -5.07 -19.60
CA PRO A 129 0.01 -4.89 -20.89
C PRO A 129 0.56 -6.20 -21.47
N SER A 130 1.00 -7.12 -20.61
CA SER A 130 1.45 -8.46 -21.03
C SER A 130 0.32 -9.24 -21.71
N THR A 131 -0.90 -9.16 -21.19
CA THR A 131 -2.07 -9.85 -21.74
C THR A 131 -2.39 -9.38 -23.15
N VAL A 132 -2.24 -8.08 -23.44
CA VAL A 132 -2.44 -7.53 -24.79
C VAL A 132 -1.48 -8.20 -25.76
N PHE A 133 -0.19 -8.26 -25.41
CA PHE A 133 0.82 -8.95 -26.22
C PHE A 133 0.46 -10.42 -26.47
N PHE A 134 0.13 -11.18 -25.42
CA PHE A 134 -0.25 -12.59 -25.57
C PHE A 134 -1.52 -12.78 -26.39
N THR A 135 -2.46 -11.86 -26.27
CA THR A 135 -3.71 -11.88 -27.04
C THR A 135 -3.47 -11.60 -28.53
N GLU A 136 -2.57 -10.68 -28.85
CA GLU A 136 -2.18 -10.39 -30.23
C GLU A 136 -1.41 -11.55 -30.87
N VAL A 137 -0.51 -12.18 -30.12
CA VAL A 137 0.38 -13.22 -30.65
C VAL A 137 -0.30 -14.60 -30.69
N LEU A 138 -1.02 -14.98 -29.64
CA LEU A 138 -1.66 -16.30 -29.51
C LEU A 138 -3.16 -16.27 -29.89
N GLY A 139 -3.74 -15.08 -30.06
CA GLY A 139 -5.16 -14.89 -30.33
C GLY A 139 -6.03 -14.90 -29.05
N MET A 140 -7.20 -14.25 -29.15
CA MET A 140 -8.20 -14.12 -28.07
C MET A 140 -8.62 -15.46 -27.43
N SER A 141 -8.52 -16.55 -28.17
CA SER A 141 -8.91 -17.90 -27.73
C SER A 141 -7.88 -18.57 -26.81
N HIS A 142 -6.63 -18.08 -26.77
CA HIS A 142 -5.52 -18.65 -25.99
C HIS A 142 -5.26 -17.90 -24.68
N ARG A 143 -6.32 -17.45 -24.00
CA ARG A 143 -6.21 -16.80 -22.67
C ARG A 143 -6.00 -17.80 -21.52
N THR A 144 -6.39 -19.05 -21.73
CA THR A 144 -6.32 -20.11 -20.72
C THR A 144 -5.03 -20.88 -20.93
N MET A 145 -4.14 -20.82 -19.94
CA MET A 145 -2.89 -21.57 -19.95
C MET A 145 -3.16 -23.05 -19.69
N TYR A 146 -3.98 -23.34 -18.68
CA TYR A 146 -4.42 -24.69 -18.39
C TYR A 146 -5.77 -24.67 -17.68
N GLU A 147 -6.66 -25.57 -18.07
CA GLU A 147 -7.98 -25.75 -17.45
C GLU A 147 -8.27 -27.23 -17.32
N THR A 148 -8.83 -27.62 -16.18
CA THR A 148 -9.23 -29.01 -15.93
C THR A 148 -10.45 -29.05 -15.02
N SER A 149 -11.08 -30.22 -14.91
CA SER A 149 -12.23 -30.41 -14.02
C SER A 149 -11.77 -30.67 -12.60
N PHE A 150 -12.56 -30.21 -11.62
CA PHE A 150 -12.42 -30.63 -10.21
C PHE A 150 -12.55 -32.15 -10.01
N SER A 151 -13.09 -32.88 -10.99
CA SER A 151 -13.13 -34.33 -10.99
C SER A 151 -11.76 -34.98 -11.21
N ASN A 152 -10.76 -34.21 -11.69
CA ASN A 152 -9.38 -34.67 -11.86
C ASN A 152 -8.64 -34.70 -10.52
N THR A 153 -8.82 -35.78 -9.77
CA THR A 153 -8.24 -35.96 -8.43
C THR A 153 -6.71 -36.09 -8.41
N THR A 154 -6.08 -36.29 -9.57
CA THR A 154 -4.61 -36.33 -9.70
C THR A 154 -4.01 -34.96 -10.00
N GLY A 155 -4.78 -34.05 -10.61
CA GLY A 155 -4.31 -32.73 -11.04
C GLY A 155 -4.83 -31.57 -10.20
N VAL A 156 -5.84 -31.79 -9.35
CA VAL A 156 -6.46 -30.76 -8.54
C VAL A 156 -6.63 -31.22 -7.11
N PHE A 157 -6.22 -30.38 -6.16
CA PHE A 157 -6.35 -30.63 -4.73
C PHE A 157 -7.04 -29.45 -4.06
N ILE A 158 -8.00 -29.75 -3.18
CA ILE A 158 -8.65 -28.76 -2.33
C ILE A 158 -8.24 -29.05 -0.90
N SER A 159 -7.70 -28.05 -0.20
CA SER A 159 -7.25 -28.19 1.19
C SER A 159 -7.61 -26.96 2.01
N LYS A 160 -7.63 -27.10 3.34
CA LYS A 160 -7.99 -26.00 4.23
C LYS A 160 -6.95 -24.88 4.24
N LEU A 161 -5.68 -25.22 4.01
CA LEU A 161 -4.54 -24.32 4.15
C LEU A 161 -3.72 -24.29 2.87
N MET A 162 -2.90 -23.25 2.69
CA MET A 162 -1.94 -23.22 1.58
C MET A 162 -0.93 -24.36 1.73
N PRO A 163 -0.38 -24.90 0.62
CA PRO A 163 0.61 -25.95 0.69
C PRO A 163 1.79 -25.58 1.59
N GLY A 164 2.16 -26.48 2.49
CA GLY A 164 3.27 -26.28 3.44
C GLY A 164 2.98 -25.34 4.62
N THR A 165 1.76 -24.80 4.77
CA THR A 165 1.42 -23.94 5.92
C THR A 165 0.65 -24.69 7.01
N THR A 166 0.89 -24.31 8.27
CA THR A 166 0.21 -24.86 9.46
C THR A 166 -0.98 -24.02 9.91
N ALA A 167 -1.12 -22.81 9.37
CA ALA A 167 -2.22 -21.89 9.63
C ALA A 167 -2.48 -21.01 8.39
N HIS A 168 -3.61 -20.31 8.37
CA HIS A 168 -3.86 -19.27 7.39
C HIS A 168 -2.89 -18.11 7.61
N LYS A 169 -2.40 -17.50 6.52
CA LYS A 169 -1.67 -16.24 6.61
C LYS A 169 -2.59 -15.19 7.23
N ILE A 170 -2.19 -14.64 8.37
CA ILE A 170 -2.92 -13.54 9.01
C ILE A 170 -2.19 -12.25 8.64
N THR A 171 -2.72 -11.52 7.66
CA THR A 171 -2.35 -10.12 7.45
C THR A 171 -3.07 -9.29 8.50
N SER A 172 -2.35 -8.37 9.16
CA SER A 172 -2.93 -7.45 10.17
C SER A 172 -3.49 -8.12 11.43
N GLY A 173 -3.03 -9.32 11.82
CA GLY A 173 -3.56 -10.08 12.97
C GLY A 173 -3.44 -9.41 14.35
N GLY A 174 -2.55 -8.41 14.47
CA GLY A 174 -2.40 -7.58 15.66
C GLY A 174 -3.10 -6.22 15.56
N VAL A 175 -3.73 -5.88 14.43
CA VAL A 175 -4.38 -4.59 14.24
C VAL A 175 -5.65 -4.57 15.05
N ARG A 176 -5.62 -3.76 16.12
CA ARG A 176 -6.80 -3.40 16.89
C ARG A 176 -7.35 -2.11 16.30
N PRO A 177 -8.69 -1.92 16.27
CA PRO A 177 -9.25 -0.60 16.02
C PRO A 177 -8.60 0.42 16.94
N LEU A 178 -8.23 1.59 16.40
CA LEU A 178 -7.76 2.70 17.23
C LEU A 178 -8.83 2.99 18.28
N LYS A 179 -8.43 3.06 19.56
CA LYS A 179 -9.37 3.42 20.62
C LYS A 179 -9.88 4.84 20.37
N ASP A 180 -11.20 5.01 20.42
CA ASP A 180 -11.83 6.32 20.41
C ASP A 180 -11.71 6.94 21.81
N GLU A 181 -10.56 7.56 22.08
CA GLU A 181 -10.36 8.31 23.32
C GLU A 181 -11.12 9.64 23.23
N VAL A 182 -12.31 9.68 23.81
CA VAL A 182 -13.03 10.92 24.09
C VAL A 182 -12.60 11.41 25.48
N THR A 183 -11.93 12.56 25.55
CA THR A 183 -11.51 13.17 26.82
C THR A 183 -12.70 13.30 27.78
N GLY A 184 -12.69 12.62 28.93
CA GLY A 184 -13.74 12.74 29.94
C GLY A 184 -14.93 11.78 29.79
N ALA A 185 -14.86 10.75 28.95
CA ALA A 185 -15.79 9.63 28.94
C ALA A 185 -15.14 8.41 29.63
N GLU A 186 -15.68 7.97 30.76
CA GLU A 186 -15.18 6.80 31.52
C GLU A 186 -15.47 5.46 30.81
N ASN A 187 -16.30 5.46 29.75
CA ASN A 187 -16.61 4.32 28.92
C ASN A 187 -16.54 4.70 27.43
N GLU A 188 -16.11 3.75 26.59
CA GLU A 188 -16.04 3.86 25.13
C GLU A 188 -17.32 4.48 24.57
N ALA A 189 -17.25 5.74 24.13
CA ALA A 189 -18.36 6.38 23.47
C ALA A 189 -18.56 5.70 22.11
N ARG A 190 -19.61 4.87 21.97
CA ARG A 190 -19.88 4.17 20.71
C ARG A 190 -20.17 5.18 19.60
N MET A 191 -19.32 5.18 18.58
CA MET A 191 -19.56 5.86 17.32
C MET A 191 -20.45 5.02 16.41
N ILE A 192 -21.49 5.63 15.86
CA ILE A 192 -22.35 5.04 14.84
C ILE A 192 -22.12 5.81 13.54
N LEU A 193 -21.72 5.09 12.49
CA LEU A 193 -21.60 5.63 11.13
C LEU A 193 -22.86 5.30 10.33
N MET A 194 -23.38 6.28 9.60
CA MET A 194 -24.52 6.14 8.69
C MET A 194 -24.16 6.73 7.33
N ALA A 195 -24.50 6.03 6.26
CA ALA A 195 -24.32 6.52 4.89
C ALA A 195 -25.64 7.05 4.34
N GLU A 196 -25.60 8.25 3.78
CA GLU A 196 -26.69 8.83 3.01
C GLU A 196 -26.44 8.52 1.53
N LEU A 197 -27.39 7.83 0.90
CA LEU A 197 -27.29 7.46 -0.51
C LEU A 197 -27.74 8.63 -1.39
N CYS A 198 -27.13 8.76 -2.58
CA CYS A 198 -27.62 9.65 -3.62
C CYS A 198 -29.07 9.31 -4.00
N PRO A 199 -29.87 10.26 -4.53
CA PRO A 199 -31.25 10.01 -4.94
C PRO A 199 -31.39 8.84 -5.94
N ASP A 200 -30.39 8.64 -6.79
CA ASP A 200 -30.32 7.55 -7.77
C ASP A 200 -29.84 6.20 -7.19
N LYS A 201 -29.47 6.18 -5.90
CA LYS A 201 -28.89 5.05 -5.16
C LYS A 201 -27.63 4.44 -5.79
N ARG A 202 -26.91 5.19 -6.63
CA ARG A 202 -25.68 4.72 -7.29
C ARG A 202 -24.40 5.08 -6.54
N GLY A 203 -24.51 5.92 -5.50
CA GLY A 203 -23.38 6.36 -4.70
C GLY A 203 -23.79 6.80 -3.30
N ILE A 204 -22.78 7.06 -2.48
CA ILE A 204 -22.93 7.67 -1.16
C ILE A 204 -22.77 9.18 -1.34
N ALA A 205 -23.74 9.97 -0.90
CA ALA A 205 -23.71 11.43 -0.95
C ALA A 205 -22.95 12.01 0.25
N ALA A 206 -23.21 11.48 1.45
CA ALA A 206 -22.61 11.96 2.70
C ALA A 206 -22.49 10.84 3.73
N LEU A 207 -21.57 11.00 4.68
CA LEU A 207 -21.45 10.18 5.87
C LEU A 207 -21.83 10.98 7.10
N SER A 208 -22.70 10.39 7.93
CA SER A 208 -23.03 10.90 9.26
C SER A 208 -22.34 10.05 10.31
N ALA A 209 -21.55 10.66 11.17
CA ALA A 209 -21.05 10.03 12.39
C ALA A 209 -21.80 10.56 13.60
N LEU A 210 -22.18 9.66 14.50
CA LEU A 210 -22.91 9.97 15.72
C LEU A 210 -22.18 9.38 16.92
N ILE A 211 -21.82 10.23 17.87
CA ILE A 211 -21.26 9.81 19.17
C ILE A 211 -22.34 10.00 20.23
N GLN A 212 -22.68 8.93 20.94
CA GLN A 212 -23.54 9.00 22.11
C GLN A 212 -22.72 9.35 23.35
N VAL A 213 -23.15 10.39 24.06
CA VAL A 213 -22.44 10.87 25.25
C VAL A 213 -23.23 10.47 26.50
N SER A 214 -22.60 9.64 27.33
CA SER A 214 -23.21 9.07 28.54
C SER A 214 -22.99 9.93 29.80
N SER A 215 -21.93 10.76 29.86
CA SER A 215 -21.55 11.50 31.07
C SER A 215 -22.49 12.67 31.38
N GLU A 216 -22.95 12.78 32.63
CA GLU A 216 -23.86 13.86 33.08
C GLU A 216 -23.23 15.26 33.00
N SER A 217 -21.91 15.34 33.19
CA SER A 217 -21.14 16.58 33.01
C SER A 217 -21.21 17.09 31.58
N CYS A 218 -21.08 16.20 30.59
CA CYS A 218 -21.16 16.57 29.19
C CYS A 218 -22.61 16.84 28.75
N LYS A 219 -23.60 16.09 29.28
CA LYS A 219 -25.03 16.40 29.07
C LYS A 219 -25.40 17.82 29.49
N ARG A 220 -24.92 18.30 30.65
CA ARG A 220 -25.13 19.69 31.10
C ARG A 220 -24.45 20.72 30.20
N ASN A 221 -23.23 20.44 29.73
CA ASN A 221 -22.55 21.33 28.80
C ASN A 221 -23.26 21.38 27.44
N LEU A 222 -23.73 20.25 26.91
CA LEU A 222 -24.45 20.13 25.63
C LEU A 222 -25.83 20.81 25.63
N GLN A 223 -26.50 20.90 26.79
CA GLN A 223 -27.79 21.58 26.93
C GLN A 223 -27.76 23.06 26.55
N ASN A 224 -26.61 23.72 26.75
CA ASN A 224 -26.44 25.15 26.49
C ASN A 224 -25.93 25.48 25.09
N LYS A 225 -25.80 24.49 24.19
CA LYS A 225 -25.18 24.65 22.84
C LYS A 225 -23.90 25.50 22.92
N PRO A 226 -22.87 25.02 23.64
CA PRO A 226 -21.68 25.80 23.89
C PRO A 226 -21.00 26.12 22.54
N PRO A 227 -20.27 27.24 22.45
CA PRO A 227 -19.46 27.50 21.28
C PRO A 227 -18.51 26.31 21.09
N PHE A 228 -18.45 25.83 19.87
CA PHE A 228 -17.62 24.71 19.48
C PHE A 228 -16.76 25.12 18.29
N GLU A 229 -15.57 24.57 18.24
CA GLU A 229 -14.66 24.71 17.11
C GLU A 229 -14.52 23.34 16.46
N MET A 230 -14.53 23.32 15.13
CA MET A 230 -14.23 22.12 14.37
C MET A 230 -12.80 22.21 13.86
N TYR A 231 -12.11 21.08 13.90
CA TYR A 231 -10.72 20.99 13.52
C TYR A 231 -10.46 19.69 12.78
N GLN A 232 -9.96 19.78 11.56
CA GLN A 232 -9.60 18.65 10.73
C GLN A 232 -8.09 18.73 10.44
N ASN A 233 -7.34 17.76 10.96
CA ASN A 233 -5.91 17.63 10.71
C ASN A 233 -5.54 16.60 9.67
N ASP A 234 -6.39 15.58 9.52
CA ASP A 234 -6.24 14.53 8.54
C ASP A 234 -7.56 14.35 7.76
N PRO A 235 -7.50 13.85 6.52
CA PRO A 235 -8.70 13.69 5.70
C PRO A 235 -9.76 12.75 6.29
N PHE A 236 -9.39 11.91 7.27
CA PHE A 236 -10.22 10.84 7.81
C PHE A 236 -10.81 11.16 9.18
N SER A 237 -10.42 12.28 9.80
CA SER A 237 -10.86 12.62 11.15
C SER A 237 -11.27 14.08 11.29
N ILE A 238 -12.47 14.31 11.84
CA ILE A 238 -12.98 15.63 12.19
C ILE A 238 -13.11 15.71 13.70
N SER A 239 -12.34 16.58 14.36
CA SER A 239 -12.44 16.79 15.81
C SER A 239 -13.36 17.96 16.13
N ILE A 240 -14.25 17.77 17.10
CA ILE A 240 -15.02 18.87 17.71
C ILE A 240 -14.41 19.20 19.06
N ILE A 241 -14.08 20.48 19.23
CA ILE A 241 -13.55 21.06 20.45
C ILE A 241 -14.68 21.84 21.13
N LEU A 242 -15.06 21.42 22.34
CA LEU A 242 -16.11 22.04 23.15
C LEU A 242 -15.50 22.78 24.34
N GLY A 243 -15.81 24.08 24.47
CA GLY A 243 -15.49 24.94 25.61
C GLY A 243 -14.00 25.08 25.93
N LYS A 244 -13.34 26.19 25.54
CA LYS A 244 -11.93 26.54 25.85
C LYS A 244 -10.98 25.32 25.93
N ASN A 245 -11.00 24.43 24.93
CA ASN A 245 -10.19 23.20 24.85
C ASN A 245 -10.37 22.16 25.98
N LYS A 246 -11.47 22.18 26.74
CA LYS A 246 -11.66 21.21 27.84
C LYS A 246 -12.15 19.84 27.37
N PHE A 247 -12.73 19.75 26.17
CA PHE A 247 -13.32 18.51 25.67
C PHE A 247 -13.15 18.39 24.16
N THR A 248 -12.43 17.36 23.72
CA THR A 248 -12.19 17.07 22.29
C THR A 248 -12.84 15.74 21.94
N CYS A 249 -13.69 15.74 20.90
CA CYS A 249 -14.33 14.56 20.33
C CYS A 249 -13.80 14.31 18.92
N PRO A 250 -12.91 13.32 18.72
CA PRO A 250 -12.49 12.93 17.38
C PRO A 250 -13.56 12.09 16.69
N PHE A 251 -14.02 12.52 15.51
CA PHE A 251 -14.87 11.72 14.63
C PHE A 251 -14.03 11.08 13.52
N ARG A 252 -13.86 9.76 13.54
CA ARG A 252 -13.06 9.02 12.55
C ARG A 252 -13.94 8.37 11.50
N TYR A 253 -13.50 8.42 10.25
CA TYR A 253 -14.24 7.95 9.10
C TYR A 253 -13.39 7.03 8.22
N PRO A 254 -14.00 6.03 7.57
CA PRO A 254 -13.27 5.06 6.74
C PRO A 254 -12.89 5.60 5.36
N VAL A 255 -13.36 6.80 5.01
CA VAL A 255 -13.15 7.45 3.72
C VAL A 255 -12.87 8.93 3.95
N PRO A 256 -12.13 9.61 3.05
CA PRO A 256 -11.80 11.01 3.24
C PRO A 256 -13.03 11.90 3.10
N LEU A 257 -13.14 12.88 3.99
CA LEU A 257 -14.26 13.81 4.09
C LEU A 257 -13.79 15.26 4.07
N THR A 258 -14.65 16.14 3.58
CA THR A 258 -14.40 17.58 3.64
C THR A 258 -14.74 18.12 5.02
N SER A 259 -13.95 19.08 5.51
CA SER A 259 -14.25 19.84 6.73
C SER A 259 -15.51 20.70 6.58
N VAL A 260 -16.01 20.88 5.34
CA VAL A 260 -17.30 21.51 5.04
C VAL A 260 -18.43 20.57 5.46
N VAL A 261 -18.72 20.58 6.76
CA VAL A 261 -19.81 19.83 7.37
C VAL A 261 -21.15 20.41 6.89
N SER A 262 -22.00 19.56 6.31
CA SER A 262 -23.31 19.98 5.84
C SER A 262 -24.27 20.24 7.00
N ASN A 263 -24.09 19.55 8.14
CA ASN A 263 -24.88 19.77 9.34
C ASN A 263 -24.19 19.24 10.61
N THR A 264 -24.27 20.01 11.70
CA THR A 264 -23.96 19.52 13.06
C THR A 264 -25.17 19.64 13.98
N GLY A 265 -25.47 18.56 14.68
CA GLY A 265 -26.60 18.48 15.59
C GLY A 265 -26.16 18.13 17.01
N PHE A 266 -26.56 18.96 17.97
CA PHE A 266 -26.51 18.64 19.40
C PHE A 266 -27.94 18.40 19.88
N SER A 267 -28.19 17.24 20.48
CA SER A 267 -29.46 17.00 21.17
C SER A 267 -29.21 16.75 22.65
N GLY A 268 -29.87 17.54 23.51
CA GLY A 268 -29.67 17.50 24.96
C GLY A 268 -30.80 18.11 25.81
N ALA A 269 -31.74 18.84 25.22
CA ALA A 269 -32.87 19.39 25.96
C ALA A 269 -33.99 18.35 26.13
N GLY A 270 -34.20 17.85 27.36
CA GLY A 270 -35.34 17.01 27.74
C GLY A 270 -35.31 15.53 27.31
N ARG A 271 -34.16 15.01 26.85
CA ARG A 271 -34.01 13.59 26.43
C ARG A 271 -33.08 12.80 27.36
N THR A 272 -33.33 11.50 27.47
CA THR A 272 -32.60 10.55 28.34
C THR A 272 -31.13 10.37 27.95
N SER A 273 -30.79 10.59 26.67
CA SER A 273 -29.43 10.49 26.10
C SER A 273 -29.10 11.73 25.27
N ALA A 274 -27.85 12.23 25.39
CA ALA A 274 -27.33 13.29 24.53
C ALA A 274 -26.45 12.68 23.43
N TYR A 275 -26.46 13.29 22.24
CA TYR A 275 -25.59 12.87 21.14
C TYR A 275 -25.07 14.08 20.36
N ILE A 276 -23.93 13.86 19.72
CA ILE A 276 -23.31 14.76 18.77
C ILE A 276 -23.33 14.07 17.40
N LYS A 277 -23.93 14.71 16.41
CA LYS A 277 -23.98 14.22 15.03
C LYS A 277 -23.19 15.16 14.12
N VAL A 278 -22.27 14.61 13.34
CA VAL A 278 -21.50 15.30 12.29
C VAL A 278 -21.81 14.69 10.95
N VAL A 279 -22.33 15.49 10.02
CA VAL A 279 -22.61 15.07 8.65
C VAL A 279 -21.59 15.70 7.71
N ALA A 280 -20.74 14.90 7.09
CA ALA A 280 -19.72 15.38 6.19
C ALA A 280 -19.86 14.73 4.81
N SER A 281 -19.57 15.53 3.78
CA SER A 281 -19.64 15.10 2.38
C SER A 281 -18.36 14.37 1.99
N LEU A 282 -18.48 13.42 1.07
CA LEU A 282 -17.32 12.77 0.46
C LEU A 282 -16.46 13.78 -0.27
N VAL A 283 -15.14 13.57 -0.20
CA VAL A 283 -14.18 14.38 -0.94
C VAL A 283 -14.19 13.99 -2.42
N ASP A 284 -14.19 14.98 -3.32
CA ASP A 284 -13.82 14.77 -4.72
C ASP A 284 -12.28 14.73 -4.83
N PRO A 285 -11.69 13.58 -5.20
CA PRO A 285 -10.25 13.41 -5.33
C PRO A 285 -9.60 14.39 -6.32
N ARG A 286 -10.35 14.88 -7.31
CA ARG A 286 -9.86 15.77 -8.36
C ARG A 286 -9.82 17.24 -7.94
N ARG A 287 -10.56 17.62 -6.90
CA ARG A 287 -10.83 19.04 -6.57
C ARG A 287 -10.40 19.45 -5.17
N SER A 288 -10.12 18.49 -4.28
CA SER A 288 -9.94 18.80 -2.86
C SER A 288 -8.49 18.94 -2.44
N SER A 289 -8.16 20.11 -1.90
CA SER A 289 -6.86 20.41 -1.31
C SER A 289 -6.55 19.57 -0.07
N VAL A 290 -7.57 19.07 0.64
CA VAL A 290 -7.40 18.20 1.83
C VAL A 290 -6.63 16.92 1.48
N LEU A 291 -6.73 16.45 0.23
CA LEU A 291 -6.04 15.26 -0.25
C LEU A 291 -4.66 15.54 -0.88
N ASN A 292 -4.27 16.81 -1.07
CA ASN A 292 -2.98 17.13 -1.68
C ASN A 292 -1.79 16.60 -0.85
N GLY A 293 -1.96 16.54 0.47
CA GLY A 293 -0.97 15.99 1.41
C GLY A 293 -1.07 14.49 1.65
N CYS A 294 -2.03 13.79 1.04
CA CYS A 294 -2.35 12.40 1.33
C CYS A 294 -1.71 11.49 0.27
N LEU A 295 -0.44 11.11 0.47
CA LEU A 295 0.22 10.06 -0.34
C LEU A 295 0.58 8.83 0.49
N SER A 296 1.15 9.10 1.66
CA SER A 296 1.56 8.10 2.63
C SER A 296 1.14 8.61 4.00
N LEU A 297 0.37 7.81 4.74
CA LEU A 297 -0.18 8.19 6.03
C LEU A 297 0.67 7.58 7.15
N THR A 298 1.22 8.46 7.99
CA THR A 298 1.79 8.05 9.28
C THR A 298 0.96 8.64 10.39
N MET A 299 0.57 7.82 11.35
CA MET A 299 -0.16 8.25 12.54
C MET A 299 0.67 7.99 13.79
N ILE A 300 0.49 8.84 14.81
CA ILE A 300 1.04 8.60 16.15
C ILE A 300 0.01 7.76 16.90
N SER A 301 0.40 6.56 17.31
CA SER A 301 -0.42 5.70 18.17
C SER A 301 -0.64 6.33 19.55
N PRO A 302 -1.64 5.90 20.33
CA PRO A 302 -1.85 6.41 21.69
C PRO A 302 -0.62 6.29 22.61
N GLY A 303 0.28 5.34 22.34
CA GLY A 303 1.55 5.17 23.05
C GLY A 303 2.68 6.09 22.57
N GLY A 304 2.43 7.03 21.67
CA GLY A 304 3.44 7.94 21.12
C GLY A 304 4.33 7.32 20.04
N LEU A 305 4.00 6.13 19.55
CA LEU A 305 4.78 5.46 18.50
C LEU A 305 4.23 5.79 17.11
N PRO A 306 5.06 6.21 16.15
CA PRO A 306 4.65 6.40 14.77
C PRO A 306 4.36 5.07 14.08
N VAL A 307 3.30 5.04 13.27
CA VAL A 307 2.84 3.85 12.54
C VAL A 307 2.54 4.27 11.10
N ALA A 308 3.25 3.65 10.14
CA ALA A 308 2.91 3.74 8.73
C ALA A 308 1.61 2.95 8.48
N VAL A 309 0.61 3.59 7.90
CA VAL A 309 -0.76 3.06 7.78
C VAL A 309 -0.96 2.32 6.45
N ASP A 310 -0.31 2.81 5.39
CA ASP A 310 -0.51 2.39 4.01
C ASP A 310 0.73 1.80 3.34
N LEU A 311 1.92 1.98 3.94
CA LEU A 311 3.14 1.34 3.45
C LEU A 311 3.45 0.07 4.27
N PRO A 312 3.51 -1.11 3.62
CA PRO A 312 3.91 -2.33 4.30
C PRO A 312 5.37 -2.24 4.77
N HIS A 313 5.66 -2.90 5.88
CA HIS A 313 7.01 -3.03 6.39
C HIS A 313 7.85 -3.91 5.45
N LEU A 314 9.08 -3.48 5.16
CA LEU A 314 10.06 -4.18 4.33
C LEU A 314 11.32 -4.46 5.14
N ASN A 315 11.74 -5.72 5.16
CA ASN A 315 13.09 -6.07 5.58
C ASN A 315 14.05 -5.92 4.40
N LEU A 316 14.62 -4.73 4.26
CA LEU A 316 15.52 -4.38 3.14
C LEU A 316 16.73 -5.32 3.05
N ASP A 317 17.24 -5.84 4.16
CA ASP A 317 18.44 -6.68 4.19
C ASP A 317 18.21 -8.05 3.53
N ASN A 318 16.96 -8.50 3.45
CA ASN A 318 16.56 -9.74 2.79
C ASN A 318 16.20 -9.55 1.31
N LEU A 319 16.08 -8.31 0.83
CA LEU A 319 15.68 -8.05 -0.55
C LEU A 319 16.88 -8.12 -1.50
N PRO A 320 16.76 -8.80 -2.67
CA PRO A 320 17.83 -8.87 -3.66
C PRO A 320 18.23 -7.49 -4.18
N VAL A 321 19.54 -7.27 -4.31
CA VAL A 321 20.10 -6.03 -4.88
C VAL A 321 20.16 -6.14 -6.41
N LEU A 322 19.71 -5.09 -7.11
CA LEU A 322 19.84 -4.98 -8.55
C LEU A 322 21.25 -4.57 -8.96
N GLU A 323 21.78 -5.22 -9.97
CA GLU A 323 23.03 -4.81 -10.61
C GLU A 323 22.79 -3.55 -11.46
N MET A 324 23.47 -2.45 -11.09
CA MET A 324 23.27 -1.14 -11.71
C MET A 324 24.29 -0.83 -12.83
N ASN A 325 25.16 -1.79 -13.17
CA ASN A 325 26.27 -1.65 -14.13
C ASN A 325 25.88 -1.87 -15.60
N GLN A 326 24.64 -2.28 -15.88
CA GLN A 326 24.13 -2.59 -17.23
C GLN A 326 22.85 -1.77 -17.52
N PRO A 327 22.97 -0.45 -17.78
CA PRO A 327 21.82 0.45 -17.98
C PRO A 327 20.82 -0.03 -19.04
N GLU A 328 21.29 -0.69 -20.10
CA GLU A 328 20.48 -1.25 -21.18
C GLU A 328 19.49 -2.32 -20.69
N ARG A 329 19.84 -3.07 -19.63
CA ARG A 329 18.96 -4.08 -19.01
C ARG A 329 18.00 -3.47 -18.00
N LEU A 330 18.19 -2.20 -17.64
CA LEU A 330 17.40 -1.48 -16.64
C LEU A 330 16.32 -0.59 -17.28
N ALA A 331 16.13 -0.64 -18.59
CA ALA A 331 15.10 0.13 -19.30
C ALA A 331 13.69 -0.08 -18.72
N TRP A 332 13.40 -1.29 -18.20
CA TRP A 332 12.13 -1.60 -17.54
C TRP A 332 11.87 -0.77 -16.28
N LEU A 333 12.90 -0.26 -15.57
CA LEU A 333 12.72 0.63 -14.43
C LEU A 333 12.06 1.95 -14.82
N THR A 334 12.38 2.46 -16.03
CA THR A 334 11.72 3.66 -16.56
C THR A 334 10.25 3.38 -16.80
N THR A 335 9.92 2.25 -17.44
CA THR A 335 8.52 1.84 -17.63
C THR A 335 7.80 1.68 -16.30
N LEU A 336 8.39 0.93 -15.37
CA LEU A 336 7.82 0.63 -14.06
C LEU A 336 7.54 1.90 -13.25
N THR A 337 8.47 2.86 -13.26
CA THR A 337 8.29 4.12 -12.52
C THR A 337 7.30 5.07 -13.22
N SER A 338 7.16 4.98 -14.55
CA SER A 338 6.13 5.71 -15.30
C SER A 338 4.70 5.24 -15.02
N LEU A 339 4.52 3.98 -14.57
CA LEU A 339 3.19 3.46 -14.18
C LEU A 339 2.62 4.13 -12.92
N GLN A 340 3.39 4.96 -12.22
CA GLN A 340 2.90 5.80 -11.12
C GLN A 340 1.95 6.92 -11.60
N PHE A 341 2.03 7.29 -12.88
CA PHE A 341 1.25 8.39 -13.47
C PHE A 341 -0.06 7.86 -14.09
N LEU A 342 -1.18 8.49 -13.75
CA LEU A 342 -2.45 8.21 -14.39
C LEU A 342 -2.48 8.81 -15.83
N PRO A 343 -3.12 8.13 -16.81
CA PRO A 343 -3.47 8.76 -18.07
C PRO A 343 -4.45 9.91 -17.78
N HIS A 344 -4.01 11.14 -17.94
CA HIS A 344 -4.87 12.31 -17.73
C HIS A 344 -5.88 12.37 -18.87
N GLY A 345 -7.17 12.23 -18.56
CA GLY A 345 -8.22 12.64 -19.48
C GLY A 345 -8.08 14.14 -19.76
N GLN A 346 -8.10 14.52 -21.03
CA GLN A 346 -7.98 15.91 -21.47
C GLN A 346 -8.98 16.80 -20.71
N GLY A 347 -8.47 17.62 -19.78
CA GLY A 347 -9.29 18.46 -18.93
C GLY A 347 -8.42 19.35 -18.02
N GLY A 348 -8.08 20.52 -18.54
CA GLY A 348 -7.53 21.72 -17.89
C GLY A 348 -7.07 21.67 -16.43
N GLN A 349 -5.75 21.79 -16.27
CA GLN A 349 -4.99 22.42 -15.19
C GLN A 349 -5.48 22.30 -13.73
N THR A 350 -4.74 21.51 -12.95
CA THR A 350 -4.06 22.00 -11.75
C THR A 350 -2.77 21.20 -11.59
N GLU A 351 -1.66 21.86 -11.24
CA GLU A 351 -0.38 21.22 -10.90
C GLU A 351 -0.57 20.26 -9.71
N ASP A 352 -0.85 18.98 -9.97
CA ASP A 352 -1.00 18.01 -8.87
C ASP A 352 0.36 17.83 -8.17
N VAL A 353 0.45 18.28 -6.92
CA VAL A 353 1.62 18.11 -6.03
C VAL A 353 2.06 16.64 -6.00
N ARG A 354 1.10 15.70 -6.04
CA ARG A 354 1.39 14.26 -6.05
C ARG A 354 2.06 13.83 -7.34
N ALA A 355 1.59 14.33 -8.49
CA ALA A 355 2.21 14.04 -9.78
C ALA A 355 3.65 14.58 -9.83
N ARG A 356 3.90 15.75 -9.25
CA ARG A 356 5.27 16.32 -9.14
C ARG A 356 6.17 15.49 -8.23
N PHE A 357 5.67 15.13 -7.04
CA PHE A 357 6.37 14.20 -6.13
C PHE A 357 6.72 12.87 -6.81
N LYS A 358 5.76 12.24 -7.50
CA LYS A 358 5.98 11.00 -8.29
C LYS A 358 7.01 11.23 -9.40
N GLY A 359 6.98 12.40 -10.04
CA GLY A 359 8.00 12.87 -10.99
C GLY A 359 9.40 12.87 -10.41
N THR A 360 9.55 13.43 -9.20
CA THR A 360 10.80 13.50 -8.46
C THR A 360 11.29 12.10 -8.05
N VAL A 361 10.40 11.23 -7.54
CA VAL A 361 10.74 9.83 -7.24
C VAL A 361 11.17 9.07 -8.51
N SER A 362 10.43 9.18 -9.61
CA SER A 362 10.81 8.57 -10.89
C SER A 362 12.15 9.10 -11.42
N ALA A 363 12.45 10.38 -11.21
CA ALA A 363 13.76 10.95 -11.56
C ALA A 363 14.89 10.32 -10.74
N MET A 364 14.69 10.05 -9.45
CA MET A 364 15.68 9.37 -8.61
C MET A 364 16.01 7.97 -9.13
N PHE A 365 15.01 7.16 -9.47
CA PHE A 365 15.22 5.84 -10.05
C PHE A 365 15.97 5.89 -11.39
N ARG A 366 15.60 6.82 -12.28
CA ARG A 366 16.26 7.00 -13.59
C ARG A 366 17.72 7.47 -13.48
N ALA A 367 18.02 8.30 -12.48
CA ALA A 367 19.39 8.73 -12.20
C ALA A 367 20.23 7.56 -11.65
N CYS A 368 19.67 6.76 -10.74
CA CYS A 368 20.35 5.58 -10.21
C CYS A 368 20.62 4.52 -11.30
N SER A 369 19.71 4.34 -12.27
CA SER A 369 19.83 3.36 -13.35
C SER A 369 20.76 3.77 -14.50
N GLY A 370 21.34 4.97 -14.46
CA GLY A 370 22.22 5.48 -15.52
C GLY A 370 21.48 5.79 -16.83
N THR A 371 20.15 5.88 -16.80
CA THR A 371 19.34 6.28 -17.97
C THR A 371 19.42 7.80 -18.20
N LEU A 372 19.81 8.57 -17.18
CA LEU A 372 20.16 9.98 -17.30
C LEU A 372 21.62 10.14 -17.77
N LYS A 373 21.98 11.30 -18.32
CA LYS A 373 23.31 11.59 -18.92
C LYS A 373 24.52 11.25 -18.02
N SER A 374 24.33 11.16 -16.70
CA SER A 374 25.27 10.53 -15.77
C SER A 374 24.51 9.69 -14.73
N GLN A 375 25.13 8.58 -14.29
CA GLN A 375 24.60 7.73 -13.23
C GLN A 375 25.00 8.29 -11.87
N THR A 376 24.02 8.64 -11.04
CA THR A 376 24.28 9.06 -9.66
C THR A 376 23.17 8.60 -8.73
N CYS A 377 23.58 8.33 -7.50
CA CYS A 377 22.75 7.87 -6.39
C CYS A 377 22.73 8.90 -5.24
N ILE A 378 23.16 10.14 -5.50
CA ILE A 378 23.21 11.23 -4.53
C ILE A 378 22.25 12.33 -4.97
N PHE A 379 21.31 12.69 -4.10
CA PHE A 379 20.24 13.64 -4.40
C PHE A 379 20.18 14.74 -3.36
N SER A 380 20.04 15.98 -3.81
CA SER A 380 19.83 17.15 -2.96
C SER A 380 18.41 17.67 -3.13
N LEU A 381 17.61 17.69 -2.06
CA LEU A 381 16.27 18.27 -2.04
C LEU A 381 16.38 19.79 -1.78
N SER A 382 16.12 20.60 -2.80
CA SER A 382 16.21 22.07 -2.70
C SER A 382 14.87 22.75 -2.95
N GLY A 383 14.54 23.77 -2.15
CA GLY A 383 13.41 24.65 -2.43
C GLY A 383 13.62 25.54 -3.67
N ARG A 384 12.59 26.32 -4.07
CA ARG A 384 12.70 27.23 -5.23
C ARG A 384 13.72 28.36 -5.05
N ARG A 385 14.04 28.74 -3.80
CA ARG A 385 15.05 29.76 -3.51
C ARG A 385 16.44 29.16 -3.67
N ARG A 386 17.26 29.78 -4.55
CA ARG A 386 18.64 29.33 -4.85
C ARG A 386 19.43 29.19 -3.55
N GLY A 387 19.91 27.98 -3.25
CA GLY A 387 20.77 27.70 -2.10
C GLY A 387 20.08 27.11 -0.86
N ASP A 388 18.76 26.90 -0.87
CA ASP A 388 18.02 26.29 0.25
C ASP A 388 17.93 24.76 0.09
N VAL A 389 19.05 24.06 0.28
CA VAL A 389 19.05 22.58 0.36
C VAL A 389 18.59 22.20 1.76
N GLN A 390 17.47 21.51 1.88
CA GLN A 390 16.91 21.14 3.18
C GLN A 390 17.24 19.70 3.60
N ALA A 391 17.54 18.81 2.64
CA ALA A 391 18.00 17.45 2.92
C ALA A 391 18.80 16.88 1.74
N MET A 392 19.64 15.89 2.03
CA MET A 392 20.31 15.07 1.04
C MET A 392 19.95 13.60 1.21
N ILE A 393 19.82 12.88 0.10
CA ILE A 393 19.48 11.45 0.06
C ILE A 393 20.61 10.72 -0.65
N PHE A 394 21.11 9.68 0.00
CA PHE A 394 22.20 8.82 -0.48
C PHE A 394 21.66 7.42 -0.68
N VAL A 395 21.50 6.98 -1.92
CA VAL A 395 21.03 5.63 -2.24
C VAL A 395 22.22 4.67 -2.18
N SER A 396 22.10 3.66 -1.31
CA SER A 396 23.07 2.57 -1.21
C SER A 396 22.84 1.53 -2.31
N ALA A 397 21.59 1.10 -2.47
CA ALA A 397 21.20 0.06 -3.40
C ALA A 397 19.77 0.25 -3.92
N VAL A 398 19.52 -0.24 -5.13
CA VAL A 398 18.16 -0.47 -5.63
C VAL A 398 17.85 -1.94 -5.44
N ARG A 399 16.78 -2.26 -4.71
CA ARG A 399 16.39 -3.63 -4.37
C ARG A 399 15.09 -4.03 -5.03
N LEU A 400 14.95 -5.32 -5.34
CA LEU A 400 13.72 -5.91 -5.85
C LEU A 400 12.77 -6.23 -4.69
N ASP A 401 11.58 -5.65 -4.73
CA ASP A 401 10.47 -6.02 -3.85
C ASP A 401 9.56 -7.00 -4.60
N GLY A 402 9.87 -8.30 -4.45
CA GLY A 402 9.16 -9.37 -5.14
C GLY A 402 7.69 -9.48 -4.73
N ASP A 403 7.37 -9.17 -3.48
CA ASP A 403 6.01 -9.30 -2.92
C ASP A 403 5.05 -8.29 -3.57
N THR A 404 5.54 -7.08 -3.89
CA THR A 404 4.75 -6.04 -4.55
C THR A 404 5.02 -5.91 -6.05
N ALA A 405 5.83 -6.82 -6.62
CA ALA A 405 6.34 -6.75 -7.99
C ALA A 405 6.91 -5.35 -8.33
N SER A 406 7.67 -4.79 -7.40
CA SER A 406 8.21 -3.42 -7.49
C SER A 406 9.69 -3.36 -7.12
N VAL A 407 10.19 -2.13 -6.97
CA VAL A 407 11.55 -1.80 -6.58
C VAL A 407 11.56 -0.81 -5.42
N VAL A 408 12.62 -0.85 -4.63
CA VAL A 408 12.81 0.06 -3.50
C VAL A 408 14.24 0.59 -3.50
N LEU A 409 14.40 1.89 -3.29
CA LEU A 409 15.69 2.51 -2.98
C LEU A 409 15.96 2.30 -1.49
N ASP A 410 17.02 1.55 -1.20
CA ASP A 410 17.61 1.44 0.13
C ASP A 410 18.58 2.60 0.29
N ALA A 411 18.19 3.60 1.07
CA ALA A 411 18.87 4.89 1.10
C ALA A 411 19.02 5.44 2.52
N ALA A 412 19.91 6.43 2.67
CA ALA A 412 20.05 7.24 3.87
C ALA A 412 19.60 8.67 3.58
N ILE A 413 18.82 9.27 4.48
CA ILE A 413 18.50 10.70 4.43
C ILE A 413 19.28 11.45 5.50
N LEU A 414 19.92 12.54 5.08
CA LEU A 414 20.58 13.52 5.93
C LEU A 414 19.78 14.83 5.90
N PRO A 415 18.95 15.12 6.92
CA PRO A 415 18.27 16.40 7.02
C PRO A 415 19.27 17.50 7.39
N LEU A 416 19.25 18.62 6.66
CA LEU A 416 20.10 19.79 6.91
C LEU A 416 19.39 20.77 7.87
N ALA A 417 19.07 20.28 9.06
CA ALA A 417 18.50 21.12 10.12
C ALA A 417 19.57 22.08 10.69
N SER A 418 19.15 23.28 11.10
CA SER A 418 20.06 24.33 11.60
C SER A 418 20.93 23.82 12.75
N GLN A 419 20.37 23.00 13.64
CA GLN A 419 21.09 22.39 14.76
C GLN A 419 22.33 21.57 14.35
N TYR A 420 22.28 20.92 13.17
CA TYR A 420 23.39 20.10 12.69
C TYR A 420 24.44 20.95 11.99
N LEU A 421 24.02 21.99 11.25
CA LEU A 421 24.90 22.94 10.60
C LEU A 421 25.66 23.80 11.61
N GLU A 422 24.99 24.27 12.65
CA GLU A 422 25.59 25.08 13.73
C GLU A 422 26.63 24.30 14.55
N SER A 423 26.50 22.97 14.61
CA SER A 423 27.47 22.12 15.32
C SER A 423 28.84 22.04 14.63
N GLY A 424 28.97 22.50 13.37
CA GLY A 424 30.19 22.45 12.55
C GLY A 424 30.64 21.04 12.15
N GLY A 425 30.02 19.99 12.68
CA GLY A 425 30.44 18.60 12.48
C GLY A 425 30.23 18.05 11.07
N LEU A 426 29.55 18.80 10.18
CA LEU A 426 29.26 18.43 8.80
C LEU A 426 30.08 19.23 7.77
N ASP A 427 30.81 20.28 8.18
CA ASP A 427 31.43 21.24 7.26
C ASP A 427 32.41 20.58 6.29
N ASP A 428 33.27 19.71 6.80
CA ASP A 428 34.28 19.04 5.99
C ASP A 428 33.68 17.99 5.06
N PHE A 429 32.62 17.30 5.50
CA PHE A 429 31.84 16.42 4.66
C PHE A 429 31.18 17.19 3.51
N LEU A 430 30.47 18.30 3.80
CA LEU A 430 29.81 19.13 2.79
C LEU A 430 30.79 19.74 1.79
N LYS A 431 31.98 20.17 2.23
CA LYS A 431 33.04 20.66 1.34
C LYS A 431 33.54 19.58 0.38
N LYS A 432 33.69 18.34 0.85
CA LYS A 432 34.08 17.20 0.00
C LYS A 432 32.95 16.80 -0.94
N LEU A 433 31.70 16.88 -0.49
CA LEU A 433 30.55 16.54 -1.29
C LEU A 433 30.37 17.44 -2.52
N LYS A 434 30.76 18.72 -2.44
CA LYS A 434 30.74 19.66 -3.59
C LYS A 434 31.50 19.18 -4.83
N TRP A 435 32.39 18.20 -4.68
CA TRP A 435 33.17 17.62 -5.77
C TRP A 435 32.54 16.37 -6.37
N LEU A 436 31.46 15.84 -5.76
CA LEU A 436 30.71 14.70 -6.27
C LEU A 436 29.58 15.18 -7.17
N GLU A 437 29.25 14.40 -8.19
CA GLU A 437 28.06 14.65 -9.00
C GLU A 437 26.80 14.30 -8.19
N ASP A 438 26.09 15.33 -7.72
CA ASP A 438 24.76 15.20 -7.15
C ASP A 438 23.68 15.66 -8.14
N VAL A 439 22.49 15.07 -8.04
CA VAL A 439 21.31 15.58 -8.74
C VAL A 439 20.52 16.46 -7.77
N THR A 440 20.49 17.75 -8.06
CA THR A 440 19.61 18.68 -7.33
C THR A 440 18.16 18.54 -7.81
N LEU A 441 17.31 18.03 -6.93
CA LEU A 441 15.87 17.93 -7.12
C LEU A 441 15.24 19.24 -6.66
N LYS A 442 14.85 20.08 -7.62
CA LYS A 442 14.17 21.36 -7.34
C LYS A 442 12.69 21.11 -7.11
N VAL A 443 12.29 21.23 -5.86
CA VAL A 443 10.90 21.07 -5.42
C VAL A 443 10.36 22.41 -4.95
N ASP A 444 9.05 22.60 -5.03
CA ASP A 444 8.42 23.79 -4.45
C ASP A 444 7.93 23.57 -3.02
N ASP A 445 7.37 24.61 -2.41
CA ASP A 445 7.02 24.57 -0.99
C ASP A 445 5.93 23.52 -0.69
N GLU A 446 5.00 23.30 -1.62
CA GLU A 446 3.96 22.29 -1.48
C GLU A 446 4.53 20.86 -1.64
N GLU A 447 5.39 20.66 -2.64
CA GLU A 447 6.06 19.37 -2.84
C GLU A 447 7.05 19.06 -1.70
N MET A 448 7.77 20.06 -1.19
CA MET A 448 8.64 19.93 -0.02
C MET A 448 7.84 19.54 1.23
N ALA A 449 6.68 20.16 1.45
CA ALA A 449 5.80 19.77 2.54
C ALA A 449 5.31 18.32 2.40
N LEU A 450 5.06 17.86 1.18
CA LEU A 450 4.70 16.47 0.90
C LEU A 450 5.87 15.51 1.16
N TRP A 451 7.10 15.85 0.75
CA TRP A 451 8.31 15.10 1.12
C TRP A 451 8.46 14.95 2.63
N LYS A 452 8.30 16.04 3.39
CA LYS A 452 8.38 16.01 4.87
C LYS A 452 7.29 15.13 5.48
N LYS A 453 6.07 15.12 4.93
CA LYS A 453 4.94 14.29 5.41
C LYS A 453 5.10 12.80 5.10
N THR A 454 5.69 12.47 3.95
CA THR A 454 5.89 11.08 3.51
C THR A 454 7.11 10.44 4.19
N MET A 455 8.13 11.23 4.55
CA MET A 455 9.39 10.71 5.06
C MET A 455 9.27 9.80 6.29
N PRO A 456 8.44 10.11 7.31
CA PRO A 456 8.21 9.21 8.44
C PRO A 456 7.73 7.83 8.01
N SER A 457 6.89 7.70 6.99
CA SER A 457 6.46 6.39 6.48
C SER A 457 7.62 5.62 5.85
N PHE A 458 8.49 6.29 5.10
CA PHE A 458 9.68 5.67 4.51
C PHE A 458 10.71 5.22 5.56
N ILE A 459 10.76 5.88 6.72
CA ILE A 459 11.59 5.45 7.85
C ILE A 459 10.95 4.26 8.57
N GLU A 460 9.70 4.39 9.01
CA GLU A 460 9.03 3.34 9.81
C GLU A 460 8.87 2.03 9.03
N ARG A 461 8.67 2.09 7.71
CA ARG A 461 8.53 0.87 6.90
C ARG A 461 9.81 0.04 6.81
N CYS A 462 11.01 0.59 7.03
CA CYS A 462 12.27 -0.16 6.98
C CYS A 462 13.01 -0.20 8.32
N ARG A 463 12.32 0.21 9.39
CA ARG A 463 12.90 0.30 10.72
C ARG A 463 13.20 -1.07 11.30
N THR A 464 14.47 -1.33 11.60
CA THR A 464 14.94 -2.55 12.30
C THR A 464 15.34 -2.28 13.74
N TRP A 465 15.21 -1.03 14.20
CA TRP A 465 15.60 -0.57 15.54
C TRP A 465 14.39 0.00 16.31
N ASN A 466 14.45 -0.04 17.63
CA ASN A 466 13.36 0.47 18.47
C ASN A 466 13.42 2.00 18.61
N HIS A 467 12.26 2.61 18.86
CA HIS A 467 12.21 3.99 19.32
C HIS A 467 12.85 4.11 20.71
N LEU A 468 13.54 5.22 20.96
CA LEU A 468 14.15 5.51 22.25
C LEU A 468 13.07 6.01 23.24
N PRO A 469 13.26 5.81 24.56
CA PRO A 469 12.32 6.34 25.56
C PRO A 469 12.11 7.87 25.47
N GLY A 470 13.12 8.60 25.01
CA GLY A 470 13.08 10.06 24.78
C GLY A 470 12.62 10.48 23.38
N CYS A 471 11.96 9.59 22.62
CA CYS A 471 11.49 9.88 21.26
C CYS A 471 10.64 11.15 21.21
N GLU A 472 10.89 12.01 20.22
CA GLU A 472 10.19 13.29 20.09
C GLU A 472 8.68 13.13 19.86
N TYR A 473 8.23 11.99 19.36
CA TYR A 473 6.81 11.68 19.15
C TYR A 473 6.05 11.32 20.44
N THR A 474 6.74 11.01 21.54
CA THR A 474 6.08 10.75 22.83
C THR A 474 5.74 12.03 23.60
N LYS A 475 6.27 13.19 23.15
CA LYS A 475 6.02 14.49 23.77
C LYS A 475 4.57 14.91 23.53
N GLN A 476 3.97 15.53 24.54
CA GLN A 476 2.61 16.06 24.43
C GLN A 476 2.53 17.11 23.32
N GLY A 477 1.57 16.96 22.40
CA GLY A 477 1.40 17.86 21.27
C GLY A 477 2.34 17.61 20.09
N ALA A 478 3.09 16.49 20.09
CA ALA A 478 3.88 16.10 18.93
C ALA A 478 3.01 15.92 17.68
N THR A 479 3.53 16.36 16.53
CA THR A 479 2.88 16.25 15.23
C THR A 479 3.61 15.25 14.34
N MET A 480 2.95 14.84 13.26
CA MET A 480 3.53 14.00 12.22
C MET A 480 3.42 14.73 10.87
N PRO A 481 4.53 15.17 10.25
CA PRO A 481 5.92 15.18 10.74
C PRO A 481 6.11 16.12 11.95
N LEU A 482 7.29 16.10 12.59
CA LEU A 482 7.59 16.95 13.76
C LEU A 482 7.55 18.45 13.41
N SER A 483 7.98 18.81 12.22
CA SER A 483 7.90 20.19 11.72
C SER A 483 7.89 20.22 10.19
N LEU A 484 7.16 21.19 9.63
CA LEU A 484 7.20 21.55 8.21
C LEU A 484 8.09 22.76 7.94
N GLU A 485 8.52 23.46 8.99
CA GLU A 485 9.31 24.69 8.87
C GLU A 485 10.72 24.41 8.30
N PRO A 486 11.30 25.34 7.52
CA PRO A 486 12.68 25.24 7.06
C PRO A 486 13.68 25.19 8.22
N GLY A 487 14.73 24.37 8.08
CA GLY A 487 15.80 24.24 9.08
C GLY A 487 15.41 23.51 10.39
N GLN A 488 14.14 23.14 10.56
CA GLN A 488 13.68 22.36 11.71
C GLN A 488 13.74 20.85 11.43
N GLN A 489 13.73 20.06 12.51
CA GLN A 489 13.74 18.60 12.43
C GLN A 489 12.41 18.04 11.90
N TRP A 490 12.47 17.13 10.92
CA TRP A 490 11.28 16.58 10.27
C TRP A 490 10.72 15.34 10.98
N PHE A 491 11.62 14.51 11.53
CA PHE A 491 11.30 13.20 12.12
C PHE A 491 12.18 12.90 13.33
N CYS A 492 11.80 11.91 14.14
CA CYS A 492 12.51 11.58 15.38
C CYS A 492 13.99 11.25 15.18
N SER A 493 14.82 11.53 16.18
CA SER A 493 16.26 11.22 16.18
C SER A 493 16.57 9.75 16.47
N CYS A 494 15.56 8.92 16.77
CA CYS A 494 15.75 7.52 17.17
C CYS A 494 16.47 6.66 16.11
N GLY A 495 16.43 7.05 14.83
CA GLY A 495 17.11 6.33 13.75
C GLY A 495 18.47 6.88 13.35
N ASN A 496 18.95 7.93 14.02
CA ASN A 496 20.23 8.55 13.69
C ASN A 496 21.37 7.53 13.84
N GLY A 497 22.13 7.32 12.76
CA GLY A 497 23.25 6.37 12.73
C GLY A 497 22.86 4.89 12.73
N GLN A 498 21.56 4.56 12.68
CA GLN A 498 21.08 3.18 12.61
C GLN A 498 21.06 2.70 11.17
N MET A 499 22.22 2.27 10.68
CA MET A 499 22.43 1.76 9.31
C MET A 499 23.38 0.57 9.33
N PRO A 500 23.35 -0.30 8.29
CA PRO A 500 24.35 -1.34 8.11
C PRO A 500 25.78 -0.77 8.06
N THR A 501 26.77 -1.59 8.39
CA THR A 501 28.19 -1.24 8.19
C THR A 501 28.48 -1.06 6.69
N ASP A 502 29.35 -0.10 6.35
CA ASP A 502 29.74 0.20 4.96
C ASP A 502 28.55 0.51 4.02
N PHE A 503 27.47 1.07 4.58
CA PHE A 503 26.23 1.31 3.83
C PHE A 503 26.38 2.29 2.67
N ILE A 504 27.14 3.37 2.84
CA ILE A 504 27.37 4.40 1.81
C ILE A 504 28.87 4.59 1.58
N THR A 505 29.30 4.41 0.33
CA THR A 505 30.71 4.50 -0.07
C THR A 505 31.11 5.94 -0.46
N VAL A 506 30.74 6.92 0.36
CA VAL A 506 31.07 8.35 0.14
C VAL A 506 32.21 8.77 1.07
N PRO A 507 33.21 9.55 0.60
CA PRO A 507 34.29 10.05 1.46
C PRO A 507 33.77 10.81 2.67
N LEU A 508 34.35 10.55 3.84
CA LEU A 508 33.96 11.14 5.13
C LEU A 508 32.51 10.85 5.56
N TRP A 509 31.90 9.77 5.04
CA TRP A 509 30.53 9.39 5.40
C TRP A 509 30.33 9.23 6.90
N ASP A 510 31.32 8.74 7.66
CA ASP A 510 31.23 8.59 9.12
C ASP A 510 30.87 9.89 9.86
N LEU A 511 31.25 11.05 9.32
CA LEU A 511 30.89 12.36 9.88
C LEU A 511 29.40 12.67 9.70
N ALA A 512 28.81 12.22 8.60
CA ALA A 512 27.40 12.42 8.26
C ALA A 512 26.49 11.31 8.81
N ALA A 513 26.99 10.07 8.88
CA ALA A 513 26.24 8.89 9.24
C ALA A 513 25.52 9.02 10.59
N LYS A 514 26.16 9.65 11.58
CA LYS A 514 25.60 9.93 12.91
C LYS A 514 24.34 10.81 12.91
N TYR A 515 24.05 11.52 11.82
CA TYR A 515 22.86 12.36 11.67
C TYR A 515 21.90 11.84 10.60
N ALA A 516 22.28 10.79 9.89
CA ALA A 516 21.47 10.21 8.82
C ALA A 516 20.61 9.06 9.34
N VAL A 517 19.49 8.83 8.65
CA VAL A 517 18.51 7.77 8.96
C VAL A 517 18.26 6.93 7.71
N ARG A 518 18.18 5.60 7.87
CA ARG A 518 17.82 4.68 6.78
C ARG A 518 16.36 4.88 6.35
N ILE A 519 16.10 4.89 5.04
CA ILE A 519 14.79 5.05 4.43
C ILE A 519 14.59 4.07 3.26
N ALA A 520 13.33 3.68 3.05
CA ALA A 520 12.89 2.86 1.92
C ALA A 520 11.96 3.66 1.00
N ILE A 521 12.48 4.15 -0.13
CA ILE A 521 11.67 4.88 -1.12
C ILE A 521 11.25 3.90 -2.23
N SER A 522 9.95 3.68 -2.41
CA SER A 522 9.43 2.92 -3.55
C SER A 522 8.65 3.82 -4.49
N PRO A 523 8.42 3.41 -5.76
CA PRO A 523 7.42 4.04 -6.59
C PRO A 523 6.06 4.01 -5.89
N MET A 524 5.35 5.14 -5.90
CA MET A 524 4.04 5.29 -5.27
C MET A 524 2.96 5.03 -6.32
N TYR A 525 2.53 3.78 -6.43
CA TYR A 525 1.42 3.40 -7.31
C TYR A 525 0.08 3.83 -6.74
N TYR A 526 -0.92 3.78 -7.60
CA TYR A 526 -2.30 4.08 -7.30
C TYR A 526 -2.83 3.26 -6.10
N TYR A 527 -2.72 3.81 -4.90
CA TYR A 527 -3.00 3.08 -3.66
C TYR A 527 -4.45 3.23 -3.17
N ALA A 528 -5.20 4.24 -3.65
CA ALA A 528 -6.55 4.48 -3.16
C ALA A 528 -7.44 5.20 -4.18
N PRO A 529 -8.52 4.59 -4.68
CA PRO A 529 -9.45 5.25 -5.59
C PRO A 529 -10.20 6.44 -4.99
N PHE A 530 -10.14 6.60 -3.67
CA PHE A 530 -10.67 7.73 -2.93
C PHE A 530 -9.67 8.89 -2.75
N VAL A 531 -8.38 8.72 -3.11
CA VAL A 531 -7.36 9.78 -3.06
C VAL A 531 -6.98 10.28 -4.45
N GLU A 532 -6.95 9.37 -5.42
CA GLU A 532 -6.73 9.69 -6.84
C GLU A 532 -7.88 9.10 -7.65
N ALA A 533 -8.56 9.91 -8.47
CA ALA A 533 -9.66 9.41 -9.27
C ALA A 533 -9.12 8.64 -10.49
N ALA A 534 -9.50 7.36 -10.64
CA ALA A 534 -9.15 6.57 -11.81
C ALA A 534 -9.58 7.31 -13.09
N GLY A 535 -8.71 7.35 -14.10
CA GLY A 535 -9.12 7.77 -15.44
C GLY A 535 -10.23 6.85 -15.93
N GLN A 536 -11.30 7.40 -16.49
CA GLN A 536 -12.22 6.58 -17.26
C GLN A 536 -11.46 6.09 -18.49
N TRP A 537 -11.19 4.78 -18.56
CA TRP A 537 -10.82 4.18 -19.83
C TRP A 537 -12.04 4.31 -20.73
N SER A 538 -12.07 5.32 -21.60
CA SER A 538 -13.06 5.37 -22.66
C SER A 538 -12.87 4.10 -23.46
N ARG A 539 -13.81 3.17 -23.36
CA ARG A 539 -14.02 2.19 -24.41
C ARG A 539 -14.34 3.00 -25.65
N THR A 540 -13.34 3.27 -26.49
CA THR A 540 -13.59 3.41 -27.91
C THR A 540 -14.26 2.11 -28.30
N ARG A 541 -15.59 2.19 -28.47
CA ARG A 541 -16.29 1.21 -29.29
C ARG A 541 -15.79 1.51 -30.70
N ASP A 542 -14.73 0.82 -31.09
CA ASP A 542 -14.46 0.65 -32.51
C ASP A 542 -15.55 -0.28 -33.05
N GLU A 543 -16.17 0.18 -34.13
CA GLU A 543 -17.29 -0.43 -34.85
C GLU A 543 -16.99 -1.83 -35.39
#